data_AF-A0A930SYD5-F1
#
_entry.id   AF-A0A930SYD5-F1
#
_cell.length_a   1.000
_cell.length_b   1.000
_cell.length_c   1.000
_cell.angle_alpha   90.00
_cell.angle_beta   90.00
_cell.angle_gamma   90.00
#
_symmetry.space_group_name_H-M   'P 1'
#
loop_
_entity.id
_entity.type
_entity.pdbx_description
1 polymer ?
#
loop_
_entity_poly.entity_id
_entity_poly.type
_entity_poly.pdbx_seq_one_letter_code
_entity_poly.pdbx_strand_id
1 'polypeptide(L)' 'MSKPFYRNKITGNYGVLEGLVISNQAGMGSSSLHQLRLVKAVGGMVEPSDKQESVVAENLVEVSREEVEKALLPFN' A
#
# COMPACT_ATOMS: atom_id res chain seq x y z
N MET A 1 11.22 2.51 13.38
CA MET A 1 11.05 3.25 12.11
C MET A 1 9.62 3.04 11.64
N SER A 2 8.90 4.11 11.31
CA SER A 2 7.55 3.98 10.69
C SER A 2 7.73 3.33 9.33
N LYS A 3 6.91 2.34 8.97
CA LYS A 3 6.92 1.80 7.60
C LYS A 3 6.41 2.89 6.65
N PRO A 4 6.97 3.01 5.43
CA PRO A 4 6.45 3.93 4.42
C PRO A 4 5.04 3.53 3.98
N PHE A 5 4.26 4.55 3.59
CA PHE A 5 2.94 4.36 2.97
C PHE A 5 3.10 4.32 1.45
N TYR A 6 2.24 3.55 0.81
CA TYR A 6 2.20 3.43 -0.64
C TYR A 6 0.79 3.63 -1.17
N ARG A 7 0.72 4.21 -2.37
CA ARG A 7 -0.48 4.23 -3.19
C ARG A 7 -0.29 3.30 -4.37
N ASN A 8 -1.29 2.45 -4.62
CA ASN A 8 -1.36 1.65 -5.84
C ASN A 8 -1.88 2.53 -6.98
N LYS A 9 -1.08 2.67 -8.04
CA LYS A 9 -1.42 3.48 -9.22
C LYS A 9 -2.60 2.94 -10.03
N ILE A 10 -2.87 1.64 -9.94
CA ILE A 10 -3.96 0.98 -10.69
C ILE A 10 -5.28 1.10 -9.93
N THR A 11 -5.29 0.71 -8.65
CA THR A 11 -6.53 0.67 -7.85
C THR A 11 -6.83 1.99 -7.14
N GLY A 12 -5.82 2.84 -6.97
CA GLY A 12 -5.90 4.06 -6.15
C GLY A 12 -5.87 3.79 -4.64
N ASN A 13 -5.76 2.52 -4.22
CA ASN A 13 -5.76 2.14 -2.81
C ASN A 13 -4.48 2.59 -2.11
N TYR A 14 -4.61 2.94 -0.82
CA TYR A 14 -3.49 3.25 0.06
C TYR A 14 -3.22 2.10 1.02
N GLY A 15 -1.96 1.87 1.36
CA GLY A 15 -1.57 0.85 2.30
C GLY A 15 -0.12 0.92 2.75
N VAL A 16 0.29 -0.07 3.53
CA VAL A 16 1.67 -0.29 3.94
C VAL A 16 2.15 -1.62 3.36
N LEU A 17 3.38 -1.65 2.87
CA LEU A 17 3.96 -2.90 2.38
C LEU A 17 4.22 -3.86 3.55
N GLU A 18 3.72 -5.07 3.39
CA GLU A 18 3.94 -6.17 4.33
C GLU A 18 4.51 -7.40 3.62
N GLY A 19 5.41 -8.09 4.30
CA GLY A 19 5.81 -9.44 3.91
C GLY A 19 6.77 -9.50 2.73
N LEU A 20 7.36 -10.70 2.62
CA LEU A 20 8.46 -11.03 1.72
C LEU A 20 8.11 -10.78 0.26
N VAL A 21 9.08 -10.23 -0.47
CA VAL A 21 9.18 -10.30 -1.92
C VAL A 21 9.03 -11.77 -2.34
N ILE A 22 7.87 -12.16 -2.88
CA ILE A 22 7.78 -13.44 -3.59
C ILE A 22 8.34 -13.16 -4.98
N SER A 23 9.67 -13.26 -5.10
CA SER A 23 10.31 -13.32 -6.41
C SER A 23 9.88 -14.64 -7.05
N ASN A 24 8.81 -14.62 -7.84
CA ASN A 24 8.51 -15.71 -8.76
C ASN A 24 9.61 -15.70 -9.85
N GLN A 25 10.77 -16.26 -9.52
CA GLN A 25 11.77 -16.67 -10.50
C GLN A 25 11.26 -17.92 -11.21
N ALA A 26 10.39 -17.73 -12.20
CA ALA A 26 10.12 -18.75 -13.21
C ALA A 26 9.74 -18.07 -14.53
N GLY A 27 10.78 -17.58 -15.23
CA GLY A 27 10.74 -17.24 -16.65
C GLY A 27 10.07 -15.91 -17.02
N MET A 28 10.88 -14.98 -17.54
CA MET A 28 10.48 -13.77 -18.28
C MET A 28 9.72 -12.69 -17.48
N GLY A 29 10.47 -11.71 -16.96
CA GLY A 29 9.96 -10.47 -16.38
C GLY A 29 9.96 -10.49 -14.85
N SER A 30 11.01 -9.95 -14.22
CA SER A 30 11.15 -9.91 -12.76
C SER A 30 10.23 -8.86 -12.09
N SER A 31 8.91 -8.98 -12.24
CA SER A 31 7.96 -8.22 -11.43
C SER A 31 7.81 -8.93 -10.09
N SER A 32 8.46 -8.37 -9.06
CA SER A 32 8.36 -8.88 -7.69
C SER A 32 6.96 -8.64 -7.14
N LEU A 33 6.26 -9.71 -6.79
CA LEU A 33 4.97 -9.65 -6.13
C LEU A 33 5.16 -9.32 -4.65
N HIS A 34 4.46 -8.29 -4.18
CA HIS A 34 4.41 -7.81 -2.81
C HIS A 34 2.97 -7.86 -2.31
N GLN A 35 2.80 -7.78 -0.99
CA GLN A 35 1.50 -7.60 -0.37
C GLN A 35 1.40 -6.17 0.18
N LEU A 36 0.34 -5.47 -0.20
CA LEU A 36 -0.02 -4.18 0.37
C LEU A 36 -1.15 -4.40 1.38
N ARG A 37 -0.87 -4.21 2.67
CA ARG A 37 -1.92 -4.15 3.70
C ARG A 37 -2.59 -2.78 3.58
N LEU A 38 -3.86 -2.78 3.20
CA LEU A 38 -4.60 -1.55 2.99
C LEU A 38 -4.75 -0.78 4.30
N VAL A 39 -4.92 0.52 4.23
CA VAL A 39 -5.24 1.37 5.38
C VAL A 39 -6.65 1.94 5.27
N LYS A 40 -7.22 2.31 6.41
CA LYS A 40 -8.56 2.89 6.53
C LYS A 40 -8.56 4.02 7.56
N ALA A 41 -9.52 4.92 7.44
CA ALA A 41 -9.81 5.92 8.47
C ALA A 41 -10.75 5.34 9.53
N VAL A 42 -10.37 5.44 10.80
CA VAL A 42 -11.19 5.07 11.96
C VAL A 42 -11.07 6.16 13.02
N GLY A 43 -12.18 6.82 13.36
CA GLY A 43 -12.20 7.83 14.44
C GLY A 43 -11.21 8.99 14.27
N GLY A 44 -10.92 9.40 13.03
CA GLY A 44 -9.94 10.46 12.75
C GLY A 44 -8.48 9.97 12.63
N MET A 45 -8.23 8.66 12.74
CA MET A 45 -6.90 8.06 12.64
C MET A 45 -6.79 7.15 11.41
N VAL A 46 -5.58 7.06 10.85
CA VAL A 46 -5.25 6.09 9.80
C VAL A 46 -4.77 4.80 10.45
N GLU A 47 -5.48 3.71 10.22
CA GLU A 47 -5.18 2.39 10.77
C GLU A 47 -5.03 1.34 9.67
N PRO A 48 -4.18 0.32 9.85
CA PRO A 48 -4.18 -0.85 8.97
C PRO A 48 -5.55 -1.53 8.95
N SER A 49 -5.91 -2.01 7.78
CA SER A 49 -7.11 -2.81 7.52
C SER A 49 -6.74 -4.30 7.53
N ASP A 50 -7.74 -5.15 7.73
CA ASP A 50 -7.61 -6.60 7.55
C ASP A 50 -7.50 -6.98 6.07
N LYS A 51 -7.81 -6.03 5.16
CA LYS A 51 -7.74 -6.21 3.72
C LYS A 51 -6.30 -6.07 3.21
N GLN A 52 -5.95 -6.95 2.29
CA GLN A 52 -4.66 -6.95 1.60
C GLN A 52 -4.89 -7.03 0.10
N GLU A 53 -3.98 -6.45 -0.67
CA GLU A 53 -3.93 -6.62 -2.12
C GLU A 53 -2.55 -7.10 -2.56
N SER A 54 -2.52 -7.98 -3.56
CA SER A 54 -1.29 -8.37 -4.24
C SER A 54 -0.91 -7.29 -5.24
N VAL A 55 0.32 -6.81 -5.15
CA VAL A 55 0.82 -5.70 -5.96
C VAL A 55 2.20 -6.02 -6.49
N VAL A 56 2.58 -5.38 -7.58
CA VAL A 56 3.97 -5.37 -8.06
C VAL A 56 4.58 -4.02 -7.72
N ALA A 57 5.88 -4.00 -7.42
CA ALA A 57 6.56 -2.77 -6.98
C ALA A 57 6.43 -1.62 -8.00
N GLU A 58 6.42 -1.93 -9.29
CA GLU A 58 6.24 -0.97 -10.37
C GLU A 58 4.90 -0.21 -10.33
N ASN A 59 3.88 -0.79 -9.67
CA ASN A 59 2.56 -0.18 -9.52
C ASN A 59 2.41 0.63 -8.23
N LEU A 60 3.43 0.64 -7.36
CA LEU A 60 3.40 1.39 -6.12
C LEU A 60 4.17 2.71 -6.27
N VAL A 61 3.65 3.73 -5.62
CA VAL A 61 4.37 4.99 -5.37
C VAL A 61 4.37 5.24 -3.88
N GLU A 62 5.54 5.56 -3.33
CA GLU A 62 5.65 5.97 -1.93
C GLU A 62 4.98 7.32 -1.75
N VAL A 63 4.16 7.46 -0.70
CA VAL A 63 3.39 8.67 -0.40
C VAL A 63 3.61 9.07 1.05
N SER A 64 3.40 10.36 1.34
CA SER A 64 3.49 10.85 2.71
C SER A 64 2.28 10.42 3.54
N ARG A 65 2.47 10.36 4.86
CA ARG A 65 1.36 10.14 5.80
C ARG A 65 0.26 11.20 5.64
N GLU A 66 0.64 12.45 5.41
CA GLU A 66 -0.27 13.59 5.22
C GLU A 66 -1.17 13.41 3.99
N GLU A 67 -0.65 12.84 2.90
CA GLU A 67 -1.44 12.52 1.72
C GLU A 67 -2.50 11.45 2.05
N VAL A 68 -2.10 10.39 2.74
CA VAL A 68 -3.00 9.32 3.17
C VAL A 68 -4.09 9.85 4.10
N GLU A 69 -3.73 10.69 5.07
CA GLU A 69 -4.67 11.32 5.99
C GLU A 69 -5.67 12.21 5.25
N LYS A 70 -5.21 13.08 4.33
CA LYS A 70 -6.10 13.92 3.50
C LYS A 70 -7.00 13.10 2.58
N ALA A 71 -6.54 11.96 2.09
CA ALA A 71 -7.31 11.10 1.19
C ALA A 71 -8.37 10.27 1.92
N LEU A 72 -8.11 9.85 3.16
CA LEU A 72 -8.97 8.92 3.90
C LEU A 72 -9.84 9.59 4.97
N LEU A 73 -9.38 10.69 5.56
CA LEU A 73 -10.16 11.43 6.55
C LEU A 73 -11.12 12.35 5.79
N PRO A 74 -12.44 12.29 6.04
CA PRO A 74 -13.36 13.26 5.48
C PRO A 74 -12.90 14.66 5.90
N PHE A 75 -12.78 15.56 4.94
CA PHE A 75 -12.59 16.99 5.20
C PHE A 75 -13.72 17.44 6.13
N ASN A 76 -13.38 17.67 7.39
CA ASN A 76 -14.27 18.34 8.33
C ASN A 76 -14.44 19.80 7.92
#